data_AF-A0AA35VWQ9-F1
#
_entry.id   AF-A0AA35VWQ9-F1
#
_cell.length_a   1.000
_cell.length_b   1.000
_cell.length_c   1.000
_cell.angle_alpha   90.00
_cell.angle_beta   90.00
_cell.angle_gamma   90.00
#
_symmetry.space_group_name_H-M   'P 1'
#
loop_
_entity.id
_entity.type
_entity.pdbx_description
1 polymer ?
#
loop_
_entity_poly.entity_id
_entity_poly.type
_entity_poly.pdbx_seq_one_letter_code
_entity_poly.pdbx_strand_id
1 'polypeptide(L)' 'MGWDAFGLPAENAAIDHGLHPADWTQSNIRHMRKQLEALGLYFSWDREITTCLPEYYKWTQYLFIKLYEAGLAYENE' A
#
# COMPACT_ATOMS: atom_id res chain seq x y z
N MET A 1 -10.88 -5.95 3.25
CA MET A 1 -10.12 -5.91 1.98
C MET A 1 -9.06 -4.83 2.10
N GLY A 2 -8.00 -4.86 1.32
CA GLY A 2 -6.98 -3.81 1.36
C GLY A 2 -6.13 -3.79 0.10
N TRP A 3 -5.27 -2.78 0.01
CA TRP A 3 -4.48 -2.47 -1.17
C TRP A 3 -3.00 -2.49 -0.81
N ASP A 4 -2.27 -3.43 -1.40
CA ASP A 4 -0.82 -3.42 -1.40
C ASP A 4 -0.34 -2.39 -2.43
N ALA A 5 0.01 -1.21 -1.93
CA ALA A 5 0.00 0.05 -2.68
C ALA A 5 1.36 0.77 -2.68
N PHE A 6 2.42 0.10 -2.20
CA PHE A 6 3.80 0.58 -2.25
C PHE A 6 4.70 -0.40 -3.05
N GLY A 7 5.93 0.04 -3.33
CA GLY A 7 6.96 -0.79 -3.95
C GLY A 7 6.88 -0.87 -5.47
N LEU A 8 7.76 -1.70 -6.03
CA LEU A 8 8.03 -1.81 -7.47
C LEU A 8 6.78 -2.02 -8.34
N PRO A 9 5.79 -2.86 -7.98
CA PRO A 9 4.65 -3.09 -8.86
C PRO A 9 3.83 -1.82 -9.14
N ALA A 10 3.56 -1.02 -8.10
CA ALA A 10 2.78 0.21 -8.23
C ALA A 10 3.60 1.32 -8.89
N GLU A 11 4.89 1.42 -8.53
CA GLU A 11 5.79 2.46 -9.03
C GLU A 11 6.14 2.28 -10.51
N ASN A 12 6.54 1.08 -10.92
CA ASN A 12 6.90 0.80 -12.32
C ASN A 12 5.72 1.02 -13.25
N ALA A 13 4.53 0.57 -12.86
CA ALA A 13 3.32 0.80 -13.64
C ALA A 13 3.01 2.30 -13.78
N ALA A 14 3.21 3.09 -12.73
CA ALA A 14 3.02 4.54 -12.81
C ALA A 14 4.03 5.19 -13.78
N ILE A 15 5.30 4.77 -13.73
CA ILE A 15 6.37 5.23 -14.61
C ILE A 15 6.07 4.90 -16.07
N ASP A 16 5.67 3.66 -16.37
CA ASP A 16 5.32 3.20 -17.72
C ASP A 16 4.17 4.03 -18.32
N HIS A 17 3.26 4.50 -17.46
CA HIS A 17 2.13 5.36 -17.83
C HIS A 17 2.42 6.87 -17.76
N GLY A 18 3.63 7.27 -17.35
CA GLY A 18 4.03 8.67 -17.22
C GLY A 18 3.24 9.44 -16.15
N LEU A 19 2.76 8.75 -15.11
CA LEU A 19 1.94 9.32 -14.05
C LEU A 19 2.68 9.29 -12.70
N HIS A 20 2.32 10.22 -11.82
CA HIS A 20 2.84 10.18 -10.45
C HIS A 20 2.35 8.92 -9.72
N PRO A 21 3.22 8.16 -9.02
CA PRO A 21 2.83 6.89 -8.37
C PRO A 21 1.64 7.00 -7.42
N ALA A 22 1.54 8.11 -6.68
CA ALA A 22 0.39 8.34 -5.80
C ALA A 22 -0.92 8.47 -6.58
N ASP A 23 -0.94 9.21 -7.68
CA ASP A 23 -2.14 9.42 -8.48
C ASP A 23 -2.57 8.14 -9.19
N TRP A 24 -1.59 7.44 -9.78
CA TRP A 24 -1.78 6.14 -10.42
C TRP A 24 -2.40 5.13 -9.45
N THR A 25 -1.77 4.95 -8.28
CA THR A 25 -2.19 4.01 -7.24
C THR A 25 -3.61 4.30 -6.77
N GLN A 26 -3.91 5.57 -6.47
CA GLN A 26 -5.25 5.97 -6.02
C GLN A 26 -6.31 5.76 -7.12
N SER A 27 -5.96 5.99 -8.39
CA SER A 27 -6.87 5.72 -9.52
C SER A 27 -7.18 4.23 -9.65
N ASN A 28 -6.17 3.37 -9.50
CA ASN A 28 -6.30 1.92 -9.62
C ASN A 28 -7.11 1.34 -8.46
N ILE A 29 -6.87 1.79 -7.23
CA ILE A 29 -7.67 1.41 -6.07
C ILE A 29 -9.16 1.70 -6.31
N ARG A 30 -9.49 2.91 -6.78
CA ARG A 30 -10.89 3.26 -7.10
C ARG A 30 -11.47 2.38 -8.21
N HIS A 31 -10.68 2.04 -9.21
CA HIS A 31 -11.12 1.18 -10.31
C HIS A 31 -11.37 -0.25 -9.83
N MET A 32 -10.40 -0.85 -9.14
CA MET A 32 -10.49 -2.21 -8.60
C MET A 32 -11.62 -2.35 -7.58
N ARG A 33 -11.84 -1.33 -6.73
CA ARG A 33 -12.97 -1.33 -5.80
C ARG A 33 -14.30 -1.46 -6.52
N LYS A 34 -14.52 -0.67 -7.58
CA LYS A 34 -15.74 -0.76 -8.41
C LYS A 34 -15.88 -2.13 -9.07
N GLN A 35 -14.79 -2.74 -9.52
CA GLN A 35 -14.82 -4.08 -10.09
C GLN A 35 -15.25 -5.12 -9.04
N LEU A 36 -14.71 -5.06 -7.83
CA LEU A 36 -15.08 -5.97 -6.73
C LEU A 36 -16.55 -5.79 -6.33
N GLU A 37 -17.04 -4.55 -6.25
CA GLU A 37 -18.45 -4.25 -5.99
C GLU A 37 -19.36 -4.80 -7.11
N ALA A 38 -18.96 -4.65 -8.38
CA ALA A 38 -19.72 -5.16 -9.53
C ALA A 38 -19.78 -6.69 -9.61
N LEU A 39 -18.76 -7.39 -9.07
CA LEU A 39 -18.76 -8.85 -8.90
C LEU A 39 -19.68 -9.33 -7.77
N GLY A 40 -20.30 -8.41 -7.02
CA GLY A 40 -21.14 -8.74 -5.87
C GLY A 40 -20.34 -9.21 -4.65
N LEU A 41 -19.03 -8.94 -4.61
CA LEU A 41 -18.19 -9.28 -3.47
C LEU A 41 -18.41 -8.27 -2.34
N TYR A 42 -18.93 -8.76 -1.22
CA TYR A 42 -19.18 -7.92 -0.05
C TYR A 42 -18.01 -8.02 0.93
N PHE A 43 -17.31 -6.90 1.10
CA PHE A 43 -16.27 -6.75 2.12
C PHE A 43 -16.70 -5.74 3.18
N SER A 44 -16.19 -5.91 4.40
CA SER A 44 -16.21 -4.86 5.43
C SER A 44 -15.30 -3.71 5.00
N TRP A 45 -15.82 -2.85 4.14
CA TRP A 45 -15.10 -1.69 3.60
C TRP A 45 -14.78 -0.63 4.66
N ASP A 46 -15.45 -0.67 5.81
CA ASP A 46 -15.11 0.09 7.02
C ASP A 46 -13.74 -0.29 7.60
N ARG A 47 -13.21 -1.46 7.22
CA ARG A 47 -11.89 -1.97 7.61
C ARG A 47 -10.90 -2.01 6.43
N GLU A 48 -11.15 -1.19 5.42
CA GLU A 48 -10.25 -1.06 4.28
C GLU A 48 -8.93 -0.41 4.68
N ILE A 49 -7.82 -0.93 4.15
CA ILE A 49 -6.48 -0.46 4.46
C ILE A 49 -5.70 -0.29 3.14
N THR A 50 -4.89 0.76 3.06
CA THR A 50 -3.99 1.03 1.93
C THR A 50 -2.57 1.24 2.44
N THR A 51 -1.62 0.41 2.00
CA THR A 51 -0.28 0.35 2.63
C THR A 51 0.56 1.62 2.41
N CYS A 52 0.25 2.41 1.38
CA CYS A 52 0.94 3.68 1.09
C CYS A 52 0.41 4.90 1.85
N LEU A 53 -0.63 4.73 2.68
CA LEU A 53 -1.17 5.84 3.47
C LEU A 53 -0.40 6.03 4.80
N PRO A 54 -0.21 7.28 5.26
CA PRO A 54 0.49 7.58 6.51
C PRO A 54 -0.11 6.89 7.74
N GLU A 55 -1.43 6.73 7.77
CA GLU A 55 -2.15 6.06 8.84
C GLU A 55 -1.76 4.58 8.98
N TYR A 56 -1.25 3.98 7.90
CA TYR A 56 -0.75 2.61 7.88
C TYR A 56 0.76 2.56 8.10
N TYR A 57 1.56 3.18 7.24
CA TYR A 57 3.02 2.96 7.24
C TYR A 57 3.71 3.49 8.51
N LYS A 58 3.06 4.37 9.29
CA LYS A 58 3.56 4.76 10.62
C LYS A 58 3.79 3.57 11.54
N TRP A 59 2.99 2.51 11.40
CA TRP A 59 3.14 1.28 12.18
C TRP A 59 4.29 0.41 11.66
N THR A 60 4.52 0.40 10.35
CA THR A 60 5.71 -0.22 9.75
C THR A 60 6.99 0.46 10.25
N GLN A 61 7.01 1.80 10.28
CA GLN A 61 8.12 2.58 10.85
C GLN A 61 8.32 2.27 12.34
N TYR A 62 7.24 2.24 13.12
CA TYR A 62 7.29 1.88 14.54
C TYR A 62 7.86 0.47 14.75
N LEU A 63 7.40 -0.52 13.98
CA LEU A 63 7.90 -1.89 14.05
C LEU A 63 9.38 -1.96 13.67
N PHE A 64 9.79 -1.26 12.61
CA PHE A 64 11.19 -1.19 12.20
C PHE A 64 12.08 -0.67 13.34
N ILE A 65 11.67 0.40 14.03
CA ILE A 65 12.39 0.94 15.18
C ILE A 65 12.51 -0.12 16.29
N LYS A 66 11.45 -0.88 16.58
CA LYS A 66 11.50 -1.94 17.60
C LYS A 66 12.43 -3.09 17.22
N LEU A 67 12.46 -3.45 15.93
CA LEU A 67 13.39 -4.45 15.43
C LEU A 67 14.84 -3.95 15.49
N TYR A 68 15.07 -2.68 15.17
CA TYR A 68 16.38 -2.04 15.26
C TYR A 68 16.89 -1.99 16.71
N GLU A 69 16.05 -1.53 17.66
CA GLU A 69 16.36 -1.51 19.10
C GLU A 69 16.68 -2.91 19.66
N ALA A 70 16.08 -3.96 19.11
CA ALA A 70 16.32 -5.35 19.48
C ALA A 70 17.53 -6.00 18.78
N GLY A 71 18.25 -5.26 17.92
CA GLY A 71 19.36 -5.79 17.12
C GLY A 71 18.95 -6.74 16.00
N LEU A 72 17.66 -6.75 15.61
CA LEU A 72 17.10 -7.61 14.55
C LEU A 72 17.05 -6.91 13.18
N ALA A 73 17.17 -5.60 13.15
CA ALA A 73 17.39 -4.82 11.94
C ALA A 73 18.70 -4.05 12.08
N TYR A 74 19.61 -4.20 11.14
CA TYR A 74 20.92 -3.53 11.14
C TYR A 74 21.39 -3.35 9.70
N GLU A 75 22.25 -2.36 9.49
CA GLU A 75 22.98 -2.18 8.24
C GLU A 75 24.26 -3.03 8.28
N ASN A 76 24.57 -3.71 7.19
CA ASN A 76 25.79 -4.49 7.03
C ASN A 76 26.38 -4.18 5.66
N GLU A 77 27.69 -3.96 5.60
CA GLU A 77 28.43 -3.67 4.38
C GLU A 77 28.73 -4.92 3.55
#